data_AF-A0A846AJ02-F1
#
_entry.id   AF-A0A846AJ02-F1
#
_cell.length_a   1.000
_cell.length_b   1.000
_cell.length_c   1.000
_cell.angle_alpha   90.00
_cell.angle_beta   90.00
_cell.angle_gamma   90.00
#
_symmetry.space_group_name_H-M   'P 1'
#
loop_
_entity.id
_entity.type
_entity.pdbx_description
1 polymer ?
#
loop_
_entity_poly.entity_id
_entity_poly.type
_entity_poly.pdbx_seq_one_letter_code
_entity_poly.pdbx_strand_id
1 'polypeptide(L)'
;MKKVELHQLQTEILIARKEALAIENHGKLLGYFYPIVQKNKVEVDALWERLDKAVERVIVETGLDEEGLVEALAPKKSKQK
;
A
#
# COMPACT_ATOMS: atom_id res chain seq x y z
N MET A 1 -14.60 2.21 -6.09
CA MET A 1 -15.44 1.64 -5.03
C MET A 1 -16.79 1.38 -5.64
N LYS A 2 -17.08 0.11 -5.87
CA LYS A 2 -18.29 -0.36 -6.56
C LYS A 2 -19.41 -0.58 -5.54
N LYS A 3 -20.63 -0.19 -5.90
CA LYS A 3 -21.84 -0.51 -5.12
C LYS A 3 -22.40 -1.86 -5.54
N VAL A 4 -22.77 -2.68 -4.57
CA VAL A 4 -23.31 -4.03 -4.80
C VAL A 4 -24.46 -4.29 -3.85
N GLU A 5 -25.54 -4.88 -4.38
CA GLU A 5 -26.67 -5.32 -3.56
C GLU A 5 -26.29 -6.56 -2.75
N LEU A 6 -26.85 -6.70 -1.55
CA LEU A 6 -26.54 -7.78 -0.62
C LEU A 6 -26.68 -9.18 -1.25
N HIS A 7 -27.70 -9.37 -2.10
CA HIS A 7 -27.94 -10.64 -2.78
C HIS A 7 -26.90 -10.98 -3.85
N GLN A 8 -26.13 -10.00 -4.32
CA GLN A 8 -25.06 -10.17 -5.32
C GLN A 8 -23.68 -10.33 -4.69
N LEU A 9 -23.59 -10.13 -3.37
CA LEU A 9 -22.31 -10.03 -2.65
C LEU A 9 -21.43 -11.26 -2.84
N GLN A 10 -21.99 -12.48 -2.78
CA GLN A 10 -21.20 -13.71 -2.94
C GLN A 10 -20.49 -13.78 -4.29
N THR A 11 -21.20 -13.46 -5.37
CA THR A 11 -20.63 -13.44 -6.74
C THR A 11 -19.60 -12.34 -6.90
N GLU A 12 -19.91 -11.15 -6.37
CA GLU A 12 -19.08 -9.97 -6.52
C GLU A 12 -17.77 -10.05 -5.72
N ILE A 13 -17.79 -10.65 -4.52
CA ILE A 13 -16.56 -10.88 -3.72
C ILE A 13 -15.52 -11.72 -4.49
N LEU A 14 -15.98 -12.74 -5.22
CA LEU A 14 -15.09 -13.63 -5.99
C LEU A 14 -14.42 -12.90 -7.17
N ILE A 15 -15.07 -11.87 -7.71
CA ILE A 15 -14.62 -11.12 -8.88
C ILE A 15 -13.87 -9.84 -8.48
N ALA A 16 -14.17 -9.28 -7.31
CA ALA A 16 -13.67 -8.00 -6.86
C ALA A 16 -12.14 -7.92 -6.81
N ARG A 17 -11.42 -9.04 -6.68
CA ARG A 17 -9.93 -9.22 -6.66
C ARG A 17 -9.18 -8.27 -5.72
N LYS A 18 -9.20 -6.96 -5.98
CA LYS A 18 -8.57 -5.89 -5.21
C LYS A 18 -9.44 -4.63 -5.02
N GLU A 19 -10.67 -4.59 -5.54
CA GLU A 19 -11.55 -3.43 -5.42
C GLU A 19 -12.42 -3.50 -4.16
N ALA A 20 -12.51 -2.38 -3.43
CA ALA A 20 -13.42 -2.24 -2.31
C ALA A 20 -14.88 -2.14 -2.78
N LEU A 21 -15.78 -2.83 -2.07
CA LEU A 21 -17.21 -2.88 -2.35
C LEU A 21 -18.00 -2.15 -1.26
N ALA A 22 -18.98 -1.35 -1.65
CA ALA A 22 -20.01 -0.80 -0.78
C ALA A 22 -21.27 -1.69 -0.90
N ILE A 23 -21.71 -2.25 0.22
CA ILE A 23 -22.80 -3.23 0.28
C ILE A 23 -24.09 -2.48 0.64
N GLU A 24 -25.07 -2.56 -0.23
CA GLU A 24 -26.40 -1.96 -0.04
C GLU A 24 -27.49 -3.04 0.00
N ASN A 25 -28.62 -2.72 0.61
CA ASN A 25 -29.84 -3.53 0.52
C ASN A 25 -31.03 -2.59 0.35
N HIS A 26 -31.71 -2.66 -0.79
CA HIS A 26 -32.81 -1.77 -1.13
C HIS A 26 -32.42 -0.28 -1.02
N GLY A 27 -31.22 0.08 -1.50
CA GLY A 27 -30.70 1.44 -1.45
C GLY A 27 -30.23 1.93 -0.08
N LYS A 28 -30.30 1.10 0.97
CA LYS A 28 -29.70 1.40 2.28
C LYS A 28 -28.30 0.82 2.36
N LEU A 29 -27.30 1.65 2.63
CA LEU A 29 -25.93 1.21 2.89
C LEU A 29 -25.86 0.35 4.16
N LEU A 30 -25.34 -0.86 4.03
CA LEU A 30 -25.13 -1.81 5.11
C LEU A 30 -23.68 -1.83 5.60
N GLY A 31 -22.71 -1.60 4.70
CA GLY A 31 -21.30 -1.60 5.07
C GLY A 31 -20.35 -1.64 3.88
N TYR A 32 -19.08 -1.92 4.18
CA TYR A 32 -18.01 -1.99 3.18
C TYR A 32 -17.25 -3.30 3.28
N PHE A 33 -16.87 -3.87 2.15
CA PHE A 33 -15.98 -5.02 2.03
C PHE A 33 -14.66 -4.60 1.41
N TYR A 34 -13.56 -4.92 2.09
CA TYR A 34 -12.20 -4.67 1.62
C TYR A 34 -11.49 -6.01 1.44
N PRO A 35 -11.21 -6.46 0.20
CA PRO A 35 -10.47 -7.68 0.00
C PRO A 35 -9.05 -7.52 0.54
N ILE A 36 -8.66 -8.42 1.45
CA ILE A 36 -7.28 -8.50 1.92
C ILE A 36 -6.45 -9.06 0.76
N VAL A 37 -5.72 -8.18 0.07
CA VAL A 37 -4.74 -8.60 -0.92
C VAL A 37 -3.60 -9.24 -0.15
N GLN A 38 -3.52 -10.58 -0.17
CA GLN A 38 -2.33 -11.28 0.32
C GLN A 38 -1.15 -10.79 -0.52
N LYS A 39 -0.27 -10.02 0.12
CA LYS A 39 1.00 -9.63 -0.49
C LYS A 39 1.84 -10.89 -0.61
N ASN A 40 2.39 -11.14 -1.80
CA ASN A 40 3.30 -12.25 -2.00
C ASN A 40 4.54 -11.99 -1.13
N LYS A 41 4.71 -12.79 -0.07
CA LYS A 41 5.80 -12.61 0.90
C LYS A 41 7.17 -12.61 0.22
N VAL A 42 7.36 -13.47 -0.78
CA VAL A 42 8.61 -13.56 -1.55
C VAL A 42 8.90 -12.26 -2.30
N GLU A 43 7.89 -11.63 -2.88
CA GLU A 43 8.07 -10.34 -3.58
C GLU A 43 8.38 -9.20 -2.61
N VAL A 44 7.76 -9.21 -1.42
CA VAL A 44 8.04 -8.21 -0.38
C VAL A 44 9.45 -8.36 0.15
N ASP A 45 9.88 -9.59 0.45
CA ASP A 45 11.23 -9.87 0.93
C ASP A 45 12.28 -9.48 -0.13
N ALA A 46 12.05 -9.81 -1.40
CA ALA A 46 12.92 -9.40 -2.50
C ALA A 46 12.98 -7.87 -2.69
N LEU A 47 11.91 -7.14 -2.36
CA LEU A 47 11.90 -5.68 -2.41
C LEU A 47 12.75 -5.09 -1.28
N TRP A 48 12.65 -5.65 -0.07
CA TRP A 48 13.49 -5.25 1.06
C TRP A 48 14.97 -5.48 0.78
N GLU A 49 15.35 -6.65 0.25
CA GLU A 49 16.76 -6.91 -0.11
C GLU A 49 17.31 -5.91 -1.13
N ARG A 50 16.50 -5.47 -2.10
CA ARG A 50 16.92 -4.47 -3.09
C ARG A 50 17.10 -3.10 -2.45
N LEU A 51 16.21 -2.73 -1.54
CA LEU A 51 16.31 -1.47 -0.80
C LEU A 51 17.57 -1.46 0.07
N ASP A 52 17.84 -2.55 0.77
CA ASP A 52 19.00 -2.70 1.65
C ASP A 52 20.31 -2.49 0.89
N LYS A 53 20.47 -3.18 -0.25
CA LYS A 53 21.63 -2.99 -1.15
C LYS A 53 21.77 -1.56 -1.67
N ALA A 54 20.65 -0.90 -1.95
CA ALA A 54 20.66 0.49 -2.40
C ALA A 54 21.12 1.43 -1.28
N VAL A 55 20.66 1.20 -0.05
CA VAL A 55 21.06 1.96 1.14
C VAL A 55 22.54 1.76 1.44
N GLU A 56 23.03 0.52 1.46
CA GLU A 56 24.46 0.20 1.66
C GLU A 56 25.34 0.94 0.65
N ARG A 57 24.95 0.92 -0.63
CA ARG A 57 25.68 1.62 -1.68
C ARG A 57 25.74 3.12 -1.43
N VAL A 58 24.63 3.74 -1.04
CA VAL A 58 24.59 5.17 -0.71
C VAL A 58 25.49 5.49 0.47
N ILE A 59 25.48 4.67 1.53
CA ILE A 59 26.35 4.84 2.70
C ILE A 59 27.82 4.79 2.28
N VAL A 60 28.21 3.80 1.47
CA VAL A 60 29.60 3.65 1.00
C VAL A 60 30.04 4.81 0.11
N GLU A 61 29.19 5.25 -0.83
CA GLU A 61 29.55 6.31 -1.78
C GLU A 61 29.53 7.72 -1.15
N THR A 62 28.66 7.96 -0.15
CA THR A 62 28.50 9.28 0.47
C THR A 62 29.26 9.44 1.79
N GLY A 63 29.65 8.34 2.44
CA GLY A 63 30.24 8.35 3.76
C GLY A 63 29.27 8.76 4.88
N LEU A 64 27.96 8.83 4.58
CA LEU A 64 26.93 9.15 5.57
C LEU A 64 26.72 7.98 6.53
N ASP A 65 26.49 8.29 7.79
CA ASP A 65 25.94 7.37 8.76
C ASP A 65 24.40 7.33 8.66
N GLU A 66 23.77 6.53 9.53
CA GLU A 66 22.32 6.35 9.54
C GLU A 66 21.57 7.67 9.76
N GLU A 67 22.03 8.48 10.71
CA GLU A 67 21.41 9.77 11.02
C GLU A 67 21.51 10.75 9.83
N GLY A 68 22.69 10.84 9.21
CA GLY A 68 22.91 11.66 8.02
C GLY A 68 22.07 11.21 6.82
N LEU A 69 21.87 9.90 6.66
CA LEU A 69 20.99 9.37 5.61
C LEU A 69 19.52 9.72 5.86
N VAL A 70 19.06 9.61 7.11
CA VAL A 70 17.69 9.99 7.51
C VAL A 70 17.45 11.47 7.24
N GLU A 71 18.40 12.34 7.58
CA GLU A 71 18.30 13.77 7.30
C GLU A 71 18.28 14.07 5.79
N ALA A 72 19.14 13.40 5.01
CA ALA A 72 19.21 13.58 3.56
C ALA A 72 17.94 13.15 2.83
N LEU A 73 17.27 12.10 3.31
CA LEU A 73 16.02 11.56 2.76
C LEU A 73 14.77 12.23 3.32
N ALA A 74 14.90 13.03 4.38
CA ALA A 74 13.76 13.74 4.95
C ALA A 74 13.14 14.68 3.91
N PRO A 75 11.80 14.74 3.83
CA PRO A 75 11.13 15.64 2.90
C PRO A 75 11.53 17.08 3.21
N LYS A 76 12.18 17.74 2.24
CA LYS A 76 12.54 19.16 2.37
C LYS A 76 11.25 19.94 2.50
N LYS A 77 11.02 20.58 3.65
CA LYS A 77 9.89 21.49 3.86
C LYS A 77 9.97 22.56 2.78
N SER A 78 9.14 22.46 1.74
CA SER A 78 8.94 23.53 0.78
C SER A 78 8.42 24.72 1.58
N LYS A 79 9.28 25.73 1.79
CA LYS A 79 8.83 27.01 2.29
C LYS A 79 7.90 27.59 1.23
N GLN A 80 6.59 27.42 1.40
CA GLN A 80 5.61 28.30 0.78
C GLN A 80 5.85 29.68 1.42
N LYS A 81 6.43 30.58 0.63
CA LYS A 81 6.44 32.02 0.87
C LYS A 81 5.61 32.66 -0.22
#